data_AF-A0A820W169-F1
#
_entry.id   AF-A0A820W169-F1
#
_cell.length_a   1.000
_cell.length_b   1.000
_cell.length_c   1.000
_cell.angle_alpha   90.00
_cell.angle_beta   90.00
_cell.angle_gamma   90.00
#
_symmetry.space_group_name_H-M   'P 1'
#
loop_
_entity.id
_entity.type
_entity.pdbx_description
1 polymer ?
#
loop_
_entity_poly.entity_id
_entity_poly.type
_entity_poly.pdbx_seq_one_letter_code
_entity_poly.pdbx_strand_id
1 'polypeptide(L)'
;MNNIDQGEYTYNTDHEMTILRFESIDGKNEIGMINFYPVHAVNLNNTNLLVAGDNKGYASYLFEKLKNPSGTLSGQGAFVAAFGQSNEGDVSPNLMGPKCIDTGLPCEFYTSTCNGRSEKYLYDKAQVFINGNGIVNFRYTYVDMQTINVSSHFTSTGRNETTCQAALGYAFAAGTTDGPGDFDFTQSANSTNIFWAILNHLIIIFSNLLKETWTSDSHIVIAGLANSYSHYITTYEEYQQQRYEGASTLYGPHTLAAYQQTFYDSSLKLARNESVPSDPQPFDMRIKTFSFVLPPIPDGLPIDKNFGDIITDVDSTYKPGDTVRYIWWGANPRNDLFTEKSFLYVDRLLNQTWVTILTDDDLETHFLWKRQFIDNSIITVEWDIPTTQQTGQDLYRLRH
;
A
#
# COMPACT_ATOMS: atom_id res chain seq x y z
N MET A 1 19.65 -14.99 -4.71
CA MET A 1 18.73 -15.90 -4.02
C MET A 1 19.48 -17.15 -3.69
N ASN A 2 19.40 -17.59 -2.44
CA ASN A 2 20.14 -18.75 -1.99
C ASN A 2 19.17 -19.91 -1.65
N ASN A 3 17.91 -19.83 -2.11
CA ASN A 3 16.76 -20.61 -1.67
C ASN A 3 16.80 -22.11 -2.08
N ILE A 4 16.70 -23.10 -1.16
CA ILE A 4 16.84 -24.55 -1.46
C ILE A 4 15.69 -25.03 -2.35
N ASP A 5 14.50 -24.45 -2.16
CA ASP A 5 13.29 -24.70 -2.95
C ASP A 5 13.15 -23.78 -4.17
N GLN A 6 14.13 -22.93 -4.48
CA GLN A 6 14.06 -22.00 -5.61
C GLN A 6 13.74 -22.71 -6.93
N GLY A 7 14.16 -23.97 -7.08
CA GLY A 7 13.88 -24.79 -8.26
C GLY A 7 12.40 -25.16 -8.46
N GLU A 8 11.55 -24.96 -7.46
CA GLU A 8 10.09 -25.19 -7.55
C GLU A 8 9.33 -23.98 -8.12
N TYR A 9 9.99 -22.81 -8.22
CA TYR A 9 9.37 -21.56 -8.67
C TYR A 9 9.99 -21.06 -9.96
N THR A 10 9.14 -20.59 -10.87
CA THR A 10 9.57 -19.99 -12.13
C THR A 10 10.17 -18.59 -11.92
N TYR A 11 9.69 -17.87 -10.92
CA TYR A 11 10.05 -16.47 -10.65
C TYR A 11 10.47 -16.31 -9.19
N ASN A 12 11.19 -15.22 -8.92
CA ASN A 12 11.64 -14.83 -7.59
C ASN A 12 10.72 -13.83 -6.88
N THR A 13 9.63 -13.47 -7.55
CA THR A 13 8.57 -12.63 -7.04
C THR A 13 7.26 -13.38 -7.25
N ASP A 14 6.34 -13.23 -6.31
CA ASP A 14 5.02 -13.85 -6.42
C ASP A 14 4.17 -13.04 -7.40
N HIS A 15 3.70 -13.71 -8.45
CA HIS A 15 2.90 -13.12 -9.52
C HIS A 15 1.41 -13.47 -9.37
N GLU A 16 1.03 -14.20 -8.32
CA GLU A 16 -0.35 -14.53 -8.06
C GLU A 16 -1.09 -13.31 -7.49
N MET A 17 -2.25 -13.04 -8.07
CA MET A 17 -3.14 -11.96 -7.66
C MET A 17 -4.47 -12.57 -7.25
N THR A 18 -4.89 -12.32 -6.01
CA THR A 18 -6.17 -12.82 -5.50
C THR A 18 -7.19 -11.69 -5.41
N ILE A 19 -8.39 -11.90 -5.95
CA ILE A 19 -9.48 -10.92 -5.92
C ILE A 19 -10.68 -11.52 -5.20
N LEU A 20 -11.17 -10.83 -4.19
CA LEU A 20 -12.46 -11.06 -3.56
C LEU A 20 -13.45 -10.02 -4.08
N ARG A 21 -14.41 -10.46 -4.90
CA ARG A 21 -15.49 -9.61 -5.46
C ARG A 21 -16.75 -9.71 -4.60
N PHE A 22 -17.39 -8.57 -4.37
CA PHE A 22 -18.66 -8.47 -3.64
C PHE A 22 -19.77 -8.03 -4.60
N GLU A 23 -20.88 -8.77 -4.59
CA GLU A 23 -22.04 -8.50 -5.44
C GLU A 23 -23.34 -8.56 -4.63
N SER A 24 -24.37 -7.88 -5.11
CA SER A 24 -25.72 -8.02 -4.59
C SER A 24 -26.23 -9.46 -4.77
N ILE A 25 -27.16 -9.88 -3.91
CA ILE A 25 -27.75 -11.23 -3.92
C ILE A 25 -28.39 -11.57 -5.28
N ASP A 26 -28.92 -10.57 -5.99
CA ASP A 26 -29.51 -10.74 -7.31
C ASP A 26 -28.48 -10.73 -8.46
N GLY A 27 -27.19 -10.55 -8.15
CA GLY A 27 -26.08 -10.52 -9.10
C GLY A 27 -26.10 -9.33 -10.06
N LYS A 28 -26.93 -8.31 -9.80
CA LYS A 28 -27.12 -7.18 -10.72
C LYS A 28 -26.20 -5.99 -10.42
N ASN A 29 -25.75 -5.86 -9.17
CA ASN A 29 -24.92 -4.76 -8.73
C ASN A 29 -23.62 -5.28 -8.14
N GLU A 30 -22.52 -4.84 -8.71
CA GLU A 30 -21.20 -5.02 -8.11
C GLU A 30 -21.06 -4.01 -6.97
N ILE A 31 -20.69 -4.46 -5.77
CA ILE A 31 -20.58 -3.64 -4.56
C ILE A 31 -19.14 -3.16 -4.37
N GLY A 32 -18.17 -4.01 -4.68
CA GLY A 32 -16.77 -3.67 -4.50
C GLY A 32 -15.85 -4.87 -4.68
N MET A 33 -14.56 -4.64 -4.46
CA MET A 33 -13.56 -5.69 -4.44
C MET A 33 -12.41 -5.42 -3.47
N ILE A 34 -11.76 -6.50 -3.05
CA ILE A 34 -10.44 -6.46 -2.43
C ILE A 34 -9.49 -7.29 -3.30
N ASN A 35 -8.40 -6.68 -3.72
CA ASN A 35 -7.29 -7.29 -4.45
C ASN A 35 -6.11 -7.49 -3.49
N PHE A 36 -5.44 -8.64 -3.56
CA PHE A 36 -4.18 -8.89 -2.86
C PHE A 36 -3.10 -9.22 -3.88
N TYR A 37 -2.03 -8.42 -3.86
CA TYR A 37 -0.88 -8.60 -4.74
C TYR A 37 0.40 -8.08 -4.06
N PRO A 38 1.49 -8.86 -4.02
CA PRO A 38 2.70 -8.51 -3.28
C PRO A 38 3.59 -7.55 -4.08
N VAL A 39 3.45 -6.24 -3.86
CA VAL A 39 4.37 -5.21 -4.38
C VAL A 39 4.42 -4.02 -3.43
N HIS A 40 5.62 -3.51 -3.14
CA HIS A 40 5.77 -2.31 -2.32
C HIS A 40 5.08 -1.09 -2.96
N ALA A 41 4.44 -0.28 -2.12
CA ALA A 41 3.88 1.01 -2.48
C ALA A 41 4.93 2.12 -2.36
N VAL A 42 5.95 2.08 -3.22
CA VAL A 42 7.14 2.95 -3.21
C VAL A 42 7.53 3.46 -4.61
N ASN A 43 6.55 3.63 -5.51
CA ASN A 43 6.80 4.26 -6.80
C ASN A 43 7.14 5.75 -6.65
N LEU A 44 6.54 6.42 -5.66
CA LEU A 44 6.93 7.74 -5.22
C LEU A 44 8.11 7.61 -4.25
N ASN A 45 9.26 8.15 -4.66
CA ASN A 45 10.48 8.06 -3.85
C ASN A 45 10.45 9.02 -2.66
N ASN A 46 11.48 8.96 -1.82
CA ASN A 46 11.62 9.78 -0.62
C ASN A 46 11.78 11.30 -0.87
N THR A 47 11.91 11.75 -2.12
CA THR A 47 11.95 13.18 -2.47
C THR A 47 10.55 13.75 -2.72
N ASN A 48 9.53 12.89 -2.85
CA ASN A 48 8.15 13.30 -2.95
C ASN A 48 7.70 14.00 -1.66
N LEU A 49 7.00 15.12 -1.80
CA LEU A 49 6.45 15.90 -0.68
C LEU A 49 4.91 15.95 -0.70
N LEU A 50 4.28 15.27 -1.66
CA LEU A 50 2.82 15.21 -1.79
C LEU A 50 2.25 13.98 -1.10
N VAL A 51 1.12 14.14 -0.42
CA VAL A 51 0.37 12.99 0.13
C VAL A 51 -0.25 12.23 -1.04
N ALA A 52 -0.03 10.93 -1.12
CA ALA A 52 -0.54 10.08 -2.19
C ALA A 52 -0.69 8.63 -1.73
N GLY A 53 -1.59 7.89 -2.38
CA GLY A 53 -1.79 6.45 -2.16
C GLY A 53 -0.81 5.54 -2.91
N ASP A 54 0.18 6.12 -3.60
CA ASP A 54 1.17 5.42 -4.44
C ASP A 54 0.52 4.50 -5.49
N ASN A 55 1.19 3.43 -5.93
CA ASN A 55 0.71 2.53 -6.98
C ASN A 55 -0.60 1.81 -6.66
N LYS A 56 -0.81 1.37 -5.41
CA LYS A 56 -2.03 0.69 -4.97
C LYS A 56 -3.20 1.65 -4.85
N GLY A 57 -2.97 2.86 -4.33
CA GLY A 57 -3.98 3.92 -4.31
C GLY A 57 -4.36 4.35 -5.73
N TYR A 58 -3.38 4.44 -6.64
CA TYR A 58 -3.63 4.69 -8.05
C TYR A 58 -4.49 3.60 -8.70
N ALA A 59 -4.21 2.32 -8.42
CA ALA A 59 -5.02 1.20 -8.89
C ALA A 59 -6.46 1.25 -8.34
N SER A 60 -6.62 1.52 -7.04
CA SER A 60 -7.93 1.76 -6.40
C SER A 60 -8.71 2.89 -7.11
N TYR A 61 -8.08 4.04 -7.25
CA TYR A 61 -8.64 5.22 -7.91
C TYR A 61 -9.16 4.92 -9.31
N LEU A 62 -8.32 4.30 -10.16
CA LEU A 62 -8.71 3.95 -11.53
C LEU A 62 -9.87 2.95 -11.57
N PHE A 63 -9.86 1.96 -10.69
CA PHE A 63 -10.89 0.93 -10.66
C PHE A 63 -12.23 1.51 -10.19
N GLU A 64 -12.22 2.40 -9.20
CA GLU A 64 -13.43 3.10 -8.74
C GLU A 64 -13.97 4.05 -9.80
N LYS A 65 -13.12 4.83 -10.47
CA LYS A 65 -13.52 5.67 -11.62
C LYS A 65 -14.15 4.86 -12.75
N LEU A 66 -13.64 3.64 -12.98
CA LEU A 66 -14.17 2.74 -14.00
C LEU A 66 -15.55 2.18 -13.63
N LYS A 67 -15.79 1.88 -12.34
CA LYS A 67 -16.99 1.18 -11.86
C LYS A 67 -18.10 2.11 -11.41
N ASN A 68 -17.77 3.28 -10.87
CA ASN A 68 -18.76 4.27 -10.46
C ASN A 68 -19.33 5.03 -11.68
N PRO A 69 -20.57 5.54 -11.61
CA PRO A 69 -21.19 6.28 -12.71
C PRO A 69 -20.33 7.46 -13.19
N SER A 70 -20.33 7.72 -14.49
CA SER A 70 -19.61 8.86 -15.06
C SER A 70 -20.06 10.18 -14.42
N GLY A 71 -19.09 11.00 -14.00
CA GLY A 71 -19.33 12.25 -13.27
C GLY A 71 -19.33 12.11 -11.75
N THR A 72 -19.16 10.89 -11.21
CA THR A 72 -18.85 10.71 -9.78
C THR A 72 -17.46 11.28 -9.49
N LEU A 73 -17.35 12.11 -8.44
CA LEU A 73 -16.08 12.65 -8.00
C LEU A 73 -15.21 11.56 -7.36
N SER A 74 -13.89 11.77 -7.37
CA SER A 74 -12.94 10.88 -6.68
C SER A 74 -13.23 10.85 -5.18
N GLY A 75 -12.97 9.70 -4.56
CA GLY A 75 -13.35 9.43 -3.17
C GLY A 75 -14.87 9.33 -2.93
N GLN A 76 -15.69 9.41 -3.98
CA GLN A 76 -17.14 9.24 -3.91
C GLN A 76 -17.61 8.07 -4.77
N GLY A 77 -18.83 7.62 -4.50
CA GLY A 77 -19.45 6.49 -5.21
C GLY A 77 -19.86 5.39 -4.27
N ALA A 78 -20.59 4.42 -4.81
CA ALA A 78 -21.05 3.26 -4.05
C ALA A 78 -20.10 2.06 -4.20
N PHE A 79 -19.40 1.96 -5.34
CA PHE A 79 -18.42 0.93 -5.57
C PHE A 79 -17.10 1.28 -4.90
N VAL A 80 -16.54 0.35 -4.12
CA VAL A 80 -15.25 0.49 -3.43
C VAL A 80 -14.25 -0.53 -3.95
N ALA A 81 -13.04 -0.09 -4.29
CA ALA A 81 -11.94 -0.94 -4.71
C ALA A 81 -10.75 -0.82 -3.75
N ALA A 82 -10.41 -1.90 -3.05
CA ALA A 82 -9.23 -1.95 -2.19
C ALA A 82 -8.13 -2.81 -2.81
N PHE A 83 -6.90 -2.29 -2.87
CA PHE A 83 -5.71 -3.05 -3.23
C PHE A 83 -4.84 -3.25 -1.99
N GLY A 84 -4.99 -4.41 -1.37
CA GLY A 84 -4.25 -4.86 -0.20
C GLY A 84 -2.83 -5.34 -0.51
N GLN A 85 -2.03 -5.39 0.55
CA GLN A 85 -0.69 -5.95 0.56
C GLN A 85 -0.72 -7.47 0.83
N SER A 86 0.36 -8.16 0.48
CA SER A 86 0.51 -9.61 0.68
C SER A 86 1.86 -9.92 1.30
N ASN A 87 2.75 -10.57 0.56
CA ASN A 87 4.11 -10.96 0.90
C ASN A 87 5.12 -10.15 0.07
N GLU A 88 5.03 -8.82 0.15
CA GLU A 88 5.82 -7.89 -0.67
C GLU A 88 7.23 -7.59 -0.15
N GLY A 89 7.68 -8.20 0.94
CA GLY A 89 8.86 -7.80 1.72
C GLY A 89 10.16 -7.59 0.93
N ASP A 90 10.35 -8.26 -0.20
CA ASP A 90 11.50 -8.09 -1.10
C ASP A 90 11.10 -7.76 -2.54
N VAL A 91 9.87 -7.26 -2.75
CA VAL A 91 9.29 -6.96 -4.07
C VAL A 91 9.20 -5.45 -4.32
N SER A 92 10.10 -4.93 -5.14
CA SER A 92 10.11 -3.52 -5.57
C SER A 92 9.29 -3.30 -6.84
N PRO A 93 8.53 -2.19 -6.95
CA PRO A 93 7.88 -1.79 -8.21
C PRO A 93 8.84 -1.15 -9.23
N ASN A 94 10.10 -0.86 -8.85
CA ASN A 94 11.01 -0.03 -9.62
C ASN A 94 11.76 -0.81 -10.73
N LEU A 95 11.02 -1.32 -11.72
CA LEU A 95 11.51 -2.20 -12.80
C LEU A 95 12.13 -1.48 -14.02
N MET A 96 12.56 -0.22 -13.84
CA MET A 96 12.77 0.78 -14.93
C MET A 96 11.49 1.10 -15.72
N GLY A 97 10.35 1.17 -15.03
CA GLY A 97 9.00 1.45 -15.57
C GLY A 97 8.05 0.25 -15.41
N PRO A 98 6.72 0.46 -15.35
CA PRO A 98 5.75 -0.62 -15.27
C PRO A 98 5.85 -1.47 -16.53
N LYS A 99 6.06 -2.78 -16.37
CA LYS A 99 6.17 -3.74 -17.48
C LYS A 99 5.10 -4.79 -17.37
N CYS A 100 4.64 -5.24 -18.53
CA CYS A 100 3.68 -6.30 -18.65
C CYS A 100 4.28 -7.64 -18.22
N ILE A 101 3.57 -8.35 -17.33
CA ILE A 101 4.02 -9.63 -16.77
C ILE A 101 4.15 -10.70 -17.87
N ASP A 102 3.33 -10.63 -18.92
CA ASP A 102 3.30 -11.59 -20.03
C ASP A 102 4.36 -11.35 -21.12
N THR A 103 4.75 -10.09 -21.34
CA THR A 103 5.58 -9.68 -22.49
C THR A 103 6.87 -8.94 -22.10
N GLY A 104 6.98 -8.46 -20.87
CA GLY A 104 8.10 -7.67 -20.37
C GLY A 104 8.23 -6.26 -20.98
N LEU A 105 7.28 -5.85 -21.83
CA LEU A 105 7.22 -4.53 -22.45
C LEU A 105 6.63 -3.49 -21.50
N PRO A 106 6.94 -2.18 -21.64
CA PRO A 106 6.30 -1.13 -20.85
C PRO A 106 4.76 -1.16 -20.98
N CYS A 107 4.05 -1.00 -19.87
CA CYS A 107 2.59 -0.86 -19.85
C CYS A 107 2.15 0.43 -20.56
N GLU A 108 0.95 0.43 -21.15
CA GLU A 108 0.38 1.65 -21.71
C GLU A 108 -0.09 2.59 -20.58
N PHE A 109 0.52 3.77 -20.49
CA PHE A 109 0.35 4.70 -19.36
C PHE A 109 -1.11 5.15 -19.14
N TYR A 110 -1.82 5.52 -20.21
CA TYR A 110 -3.18 6.09 -20.10
C TYR A 110 -4.27 5.07 -19.78
N THR A 111 -4.02 3.78 -20.04
CA THR A 111 -5.01 2.71 -19.83
C THR A 111 -4.58 1.76 -18.71
N SER A 112 -3.32 1.83 -18.26
CA SER A 112 -2.71 0.83 -17.39
C SER A 112 -2.95 -0.60 -17.90
N THR A 113 -2.90 -0.79 -19.23
CA THR A 113 -3.11 -2.09 -19.86
C THR A 113 -1.83 -2.64 -20.48
N CYS A 114 -1.83 -3.97 -20.59
CA CYS A 114 -0.87 -4.78 -21.31
C CYS A 114 -1.59 -5.50 -22.44
N ASN A 115 -1.32 -5.11 -23.69
CA ASN A 115 -2.03 -5.63 -24.88
C ASN A 115 -3.57 -5.52 -24.75
N GLY A 116 -4.08 -4.41 -24.19
CA GLY A 116 -5.51 -4.19 -23.94
C GLY A 116 -6.10 -5.01 -22.80
N ARG A 117 -5.27 -5.67 -21.98
CA ARG A 117 -5.67 -6.40 -20.77
C ARG A 117 -5.13 -5.69 -19.55
N SER A 118 -5.99 -5.35 -18.61
CA SER A 118 -5.62 -4.89 -17.27
C SER A 118 -6.05 -5.93 -16.23
N GLU A 119 -5.77 -5.68 -14.96
CA GLU A 119 -6.22 -6.46 -13.80
C GLU A 119 -7.74 -6.72 -13.81
N LYS A 120 -8.51 -5.86 -14.49
CA LYS A 120 -9.93 -6.07 -14.80
C LYS A 120 -10.20 -7.46 -15.40
N TYR A 121 -9.28 -8.01 -16.17
CA TYR A 121 -9.43 -9.36 -16.74
C TYR A 121 -9.59 -10.44 -15.65
N LEU A 122 -8.85 -10.35 -14.54
CA LEU A 122 -9.00 -11.30 -13.42
C LEU A 122 -10.33 -11.09 -12.69
N TYR A 123 -10.71 -9.82 -12.49
CA TYR A 123 -12.02 -9.46 -11.93
C TYR A 123 -13.20 -10.00 -12.78
N ASP A 124 -13.12 -9.85 -14.10
CA ASP A 124 -14.14 -10.31 -15.05
C ASP A 124 -14.18 -11.85 -15.16
N LYS A 125 -13.10 -12.53 -14.74
CA LYS A 125 -12.96 -13.99 -14.76
C LYS A 125 -13.02 -14.64 -13.38
N ALA A 126 -13.60 -13.99 -12.38
CA ALA A 126 -13.75 -14.55 -11.03
C ALA A 126 -14.09 -16.05 -11.07
N GLN A 127 -13.15 -16.88 -10.61
CA GLN A 127 -13.13 -18.31 -10.92
C GLN A 127 -13.92 -19.15 -9.91
N VAL A 128 -14.13 -18.61 -8.70
CA VAL A 128 -14.76 -19.31 -7.58
C VAL A 128 -15.88 -18.44 -7.03
N PHE A 129 -17.10 -18.95 -7.07
CA PHE A 129 -18.27 -18.29 -6.50
C PHE A 129 -18.58 -18.84 -5.12
N ILE A 130 -18.42 -18.01 -4.09
CA ILE A 130 -18.81 -18.35 -2.72
C ILE A 130 -20.28 -17.97 -2.57
N ASN A 131 -21.18 -18.93 -2.83
CA ASN A 131 -22.60 -18.78 -2.49
C ASN A 131 -22.72 -18.52 -0.99
N GLY A 132 -23.52 -17.53 -0.57
CA GLY A 132 -23.66 -17.04 0.82
C GLY A 132 -24.17 -18.03 1.88
N ASN A 133 -24.03 -19.34 1.66
CA ASN A 133 -24.28 -20.42 2.61
C ASN A 133 -23.01 -20.83 3.39
N GLY A 134 -21.89 -20.11 3.22
CA GLY A 134 -20.66 -20.33 3.98
C GLY A 134 -20.74 -19.82 5.42
N ILE A 135 -19.94 -20.40 6.32
CA ILE A 135 -19.78 -19.93 7.70
C ILE A 135 -18.66 -18.90 7.74
N VAL A 136 -18.94 -17.70 8.25
CA VAL A 136 -17.91 -16.72 8.59
C VAL A 136 -17.43 -17.01 10.02
N ASN A 137 -16.14 -17.27 10.18
CA ASN A 137 -15.52 -17.56 11.48
C ASN A 137 -14.13 -16.93 11.55
N PHE A 138 -13.62 -16.64 12.74
CA PHE A 138 -12.33 -15.99 12.93
C PHE A 138 -11.61 -16.47 14.18
N ARG A 139 -10.28 -16.36 14.19
CA ARG A 139 -9.45 -16.49 15.39
C ARG A 139 -8.58 -15.26 15.55
N TYR A 140 -8.41 -14.85 16.80
CA TYR A 140 -7.59 -13.72 17.19
C TYR A 140 -6.84 -14.06 18.48
N THR A 141 -5.56 -13.71 18.52
CA THR A 141 -4.70 -13.94 19.68
C THR A 141 -3.58 -12.91 19.70
N TYR A 142 -3.21 -12.45 20.89
CA TYR A 142 -1.92 -11.80 21.12
C TYR A 142 -0.87 -12.86 21.39
N VAL A 143 0.33 -12.67 20.84
CA VAL A 143 1.46 -13.58 21.02
C VAL A 143 2.70 -12.77 21.39
N ASP A 144 3.35 -13.12 22.49
CA ASP A 144 4.67 -12.60 22.85
C ASP A 144 5.74 -13.26 21.98
N MET A 145 6.07 -12.58 20.88
CA MET A 145 7.06 -13.05 19.90
C MET A 145 8.47 -13.18 20.47
N GLN A 146 8.77 -12.70 21.69
CA GLN A 146 10.11 -12.76 22.26
C GLN A 146 10.47 -14.11 22.89
N THR A 147 9.46 -14.95 23.18
CA THR A 147 9.65 -16.15 24.01
C THR A 147 9.04 -17.41 23.38
N ILE A 148 8.79 -17.41 22.07
CA ILE A 148 8.17 -18.55 21.39
C ILE A 148 9.18 -19.68 21.26
N ASN A 149 8.82 -20.85 21.81
CA ASN A 149 9.49 -22.10 21.49
C ASN A 149 8.94 -22.62 20.16
N VAL A 150 9.80 -22.71 19.16
CA VAL A 150 9.47 -23.20 17.83
C VAL A 150 9.85 -24.68 17.75
N SER A 151 8.87 -25.52 17.43
CA SER A 151 9.06 -26.96 17.23
C SER A 151 9.98 -27.23 16.05
N SER A 152 10.78 -28.30 16.17
CA SER A 152 11.64 -28.80 15.11
C SER A 152 10.92 -29.06 13.78
N HIS A 153 9.60 -29.20 13.82
CA HIS A 153 8.77 -29.37 12.63
C HIS A 153 8.72 -28.14 11.72
N PHE A 154 8.84 -26.93 12.29
CA PHE A 154 8.78 -25.67 11.54
C PHE A 154 10.15 -25.05 11.27
N THR A 155 11.19 -25.52 11.97
CA THR A 155 12.55 -24.98 11.84
C THR A 155 13.30 -25.67 10.71
N SER A 156 14.02 -24.91 9.89
CA SER A 156 14.93 -25.49 8.90
C SER A 156 16.18 -26.15 9.51
N THR A 157 16.48 -25.88 10.79
CA THR A 157 17.54 -26.55 11.54
C THR A 157 17.16 -27.97 11.99
N GLY A 158 15.87 -28.33 11.93
CA GLY A 158 15.35 -29.62 12.40
C GLY A 158 15.43 -29.82 13.91
N ARG A 159 15.55 -28.74 14.69
CA ARG A 159 15.66 -28.78 16.16
C ARG A 159 14.62 -27.85 16.77
N ASN A 160 14.29 -28.06 18.05
CA ASN A 160 13.51 -27.05 18.76
C ASN A 160 14.37 -25.80 18.94
N GLU A 161 13.88 -24.67 18.45
CA GLU A 161 14.57 -23.38 18.50
C GLU A 161 13.68 -22.37 19.23
N THR A 162 14.19 -21.17 19.48
CA THR A 162 13.44 -20.10 20.15
C THR A 162 13.57 -18.79 19.40
N THR A 163 12.52 -17.96 19.46
CA THR A 163 12.63 -16.57 19.07
C THR A 163 13.49 -15.77 20.05
N CYS A 164 13.84 -14.54 19.68
CA CYS A 164 14.69 -13.65 20.45
C CYS A 164 13.96 -12.38 20.88
N GLN A 165 14.54 -11.62 21.81
CA GLN A 165 14.16 -10.22 22.01
C GLN A 165 14.35 -9.43 20.71
N ALA A 166 13.47 -8.45 20.47
CA ALA A 166 13.49 -7.66 19.26
C ALA A 166 14.82 -6.90 19.11
N ALA A 167 15.49 -7.07 17.97
CA ALA A 167 16.71 -6.36 17.62
C ALA A 167 16.74 -6.00 16.12
N LEU A 168 17.38 -4.88 15.78
CA LEU A 168 17.65 -4.47 14.41
C LEU A 168 19.13 -4.67 14.10
N GLY A 169 19.43 -5.33 12.99
CA GLY A 169 20.78 -5.57 12.50
C GLY A 169 21.38 -4.34 11.82
N TYR A 170 22.69 -4.35 11.58
CA TYR A 170 23.43 -3.22 10.98
C TYR A 170 22.86 -2.77 9.62
N ALA A 171 22.44 -3.72 8.78
CA ALA A 171 21.91 -3.44 7.44
C ALA A 171 20.53 -2.76 7.44
N PHE A 172 19.83 -2.67 8.58
CA PHE A 172 18.61 -1.85 8.69
C PHE A 172 18.91 -0.38 8.35
N ALA A 173 20.03 0.16 8.85
CA ALA A 173 20.39 1.56 8.60
C ALA A 173 20.86 1.82 7.14
N ALA A 174 21.10 0.78 6.35
CA ALA A 174 21.49 0.91 4.94
C ALA A 174 20.31 1.24 4.02
N GLY A 175 19.07 1.03 4.47
CA GLY A 175 17.87 1.12 3.62
C GLY A 175 17.90 0.13 2.45
N THR A 176 17.07 0.40 1.44
CA THR A 176 16.94 -0.45 0.24
C THR A 176 17.33 0.31 -1.02
N THR A 177 17.23 -0.36 -2.17
CA THR A 177 17.36 0.30 -3.48
C THR A 177 16.22 1.28 -3.77
N ASP A 178 15.06 1.13 -3.11
CA ASP A 178 13.89 2.01 -3.28
C ASP A 178 13.99 3.27 -2.42
N GLY A 179 14.80 3.21 -1.35
CA GLY A 179 15.09 4.32 -0.46
C GLY A 179 16.36 4.01 0.33
N PRO A 180 17.53 4.56 -0.04
CA PRO A 180 18.76 4.33 0.70
C PRO A 180 18.66 4.97 2.08
N GLY A 181 19.27 4.32 3.07
CA GLY A 181 19.38 4.86 4.42
C GLY A 181 20.45 5.95 4.51
N ASP A 182 20.40 6.74 5.58
CA ASP A 182 21.39 7.77 5.86
C ASP A 182 22.69 7.17 6.46
N PHE A 183 23.82 7.86 6.30
CA PHE A 183 25.11 7.60 6.98
C PHE A 183 25.98 6.40 6.49
N ASP A 184 26.08 6.15 5.18
CA ASP A 184 27.04 5.21 4.54
C ASP A 184 26.99 3.74 5.03
N PHE A 185 25.87 3.30 5.61
CA PHE A 185 25.65 1.90 5.95
C PHE A 185 25.48 1.04 4.69
N THR A 186 26.00 -0.19 4.70
CA THR A 186 25.89 -1.14 3.57
C THR A 186 25.09 -2.37 3.97
N GLN A 187 24.28 -2.90 3.04
CA GLN A 187 23.62 -4.19 3.22
C GLN A 187 24.62 -5.35 3.23
N SER A 188 24.24 -6.49 3.82
CA SER A 188 25.07 -7.71 3.89
C SER A 188 26.38 -7.56 4.70
N ALA A 189 26.32 -6.83 5.82
CA ALA A 189 27.45 -6.63 6.73
C ALA A 189 27.76 -7.85 7.62
N ASN A 190 27.66 -9.07 7.09
CA ASN A 190 28.08 -10.31 7.77
C ASN A 190 29.45 -10.75 7.26
N SER A 191 30.50 -10.60 8.07
CA SER A 191 31.78 -11.26 7.82
C SER A 191 31.70 -12.74 8.21
N THR A 192 31.10 -13.59 7.38
CA THR A 192 31.36 -15.04 7.35
C THR A 192 30.72 -15.73 6.15
N ASN A 193 31.48 -16.71 5.64
CA ASN A 193 31.28 -17.47 4.41
C ASN A 193 29.92 -18.17 4.30
N ILE A 194 29.39 -18.19 3.07
CA ILE A 194 27.99 -18.42 2.69
C ILE A 194 27.73 -19.90 2.43
N PHE A 195 26.68 -20.48 3.03
CA PHE A 195 26.04 -21.66 2.44
C PHE A 195 24.56 -21.79 2.85
N TRP A 196 23.70 -21.66 1.83
CA TRP A 196 22.26 -21.97 1.70
C TRP A 196 21.21 -21.12 2.42
N ALA A 197 20.18 -20.77 1.64
CA ALA A 197 18.96 -20.06 1.99
C ALA A 197 17.66 -20.82 1.49
N ILE A 198 16.37 -20.42 1.70
CA ILE A 198 15.01 -20.97 1.28
C ILE A 198 13.99 -19.81 1.21
N LEU A 199 12.92 -19.85 0.35
CA LEU A 199 11.59 -19.15 0.46
C LEU A 199 10.68 -19.69 -0.66
N ASN A 200 9.48 -20.24 -0.40
CA ASN A 200 8.24 -19.58 0.05
C ASN A 200 7.44 -20.51 0.99
N HIS A 201 7.87 -20.57 2.25
CA HIS A 201 7.35 -21.55 3.19
C HIS A 201 6.01 -21.19 3.83
N LEU A 202 5.60 -19.91 3.89
CA LEU A 202 4.34 -19.55 4.53
C LEU A 202 3.15 -20.14 3.78
N ILE A 203 3.13 -20.14 2.45
CA ILE A 203 2.02 -20.71 1.65
C ILE A 203 2.16 -22.23 1.44
N ILE A 204 3.37 -22.77 1.22
CA ILE A 204 3.54 -24.22 0.98
C ILE A 204 3.46 -25.06 2.25
N ILE A 205 4.05 -24.61 3.37
CA ILE A 205 3.85 -25.30 4.65
C ILE A 205 2.40 -25.11 5.09
N PHE A 206 1.80 -23.92 4.92
CA PHE A 206 0.35 -23.80 5.12
C PHE A 206 -0.44 -24.77 4.26
N SER A 207 -0.21 -24.81 2.95
CA SER A 207 -0.96 -25.68 2.03
C SER A 207 -0.78 -27.16 2.37
N ASN A 208 0.45 -27.62 2.64
CA ASN A 208 0.72 -29.02 2.94
C ASN A 208 0.27 -29.44 4.35
N LEU A 209 0.34 -28.55 5.34
CA LEU A 209 -0.10 -28.81 6.71
C LEU A 209 -1.62 -28.61 6.87
N LEU A 210 -2.23 -27.71 6.11
CA LEU A 210 -3.68 -27.54 6.02
C LEU A 210 -4.33 -28.63 5.19
N LYS A 211 -3.66 -29.32 4.26
CA LYS A 211 -4.21 -30.52 3.58
C LYS A 211 -4.66 -31.62 4.55
N GLU A 212 -4.13 -31.65 5.78
CA GLU A 212 -4.60 -32.58 6.83
C GLU A 212 -5.90 -32.12 7.53
N THR A 213 -6.29 -30.85 7.39
CA THR A 213 -7.40 -30.25 8.18
C THR A 213 -8.44 -29.51 7.33
N TRP A 214 -8.07 -29.10 6.12
CA TRP A 214 -8.82 -28.31 5.16
C TRP A 214 -8.73 -28.99 3.79
N THR A 215 -9.78 -28.88 2.98
CA THR A 215 -9.85 -29.58 1.69
C THR A 215 -8.87 -28.99 0.68
N SER A 216 -8.58 -29.76 -0.38
CA SER A 216 -7.77 -29.32 -1.54
C SER A 216 -8.27 -28.03 -2.22
N ASP A 217 -9.49 -27.59 -1.90
CA ASP A 217 -10.18 -26.45 -2.51
C ASP A 217 -10.08 -25.17 -1.64
N SER A 218 -9.22 -25.18 -0.62
CA SER A 218 -9.04 -24.03 0.28
C SER A 218 -8.09 -22.99 -0.34
N HIS A 219 -8.54 -21.73 -0.40
CA HIS A 219 -7.72 -20.60 -0.84
C HIS A 219 -7.23 -19.80 0.36
N ILE A 220 -5.92 -19.53 0.41
CA ILE A 220 -5.28 -18.82 1.52
C ILE A 220 -4.68 -17.56 0.96
N VAL A 221 -4.96 -16.44 1.62
CA VAL A 221 -4.45 -15.13 1.24
C VAL A 221 -3.64 -14.58 2.39
N ILE A 222 -2.43 -14.11 2.09
CA ILE A 222 -1.62 -13.36 3.05
C ILE A 222 -2.06 -11.90 2.98
N ALA A 223 -2.40 -11.32 4.13
CA ALA A 223 -2.65 -9.89 4.25
C ALA A 223 -1.50 -9.28 5.07
N GLY A 224 -0.53 -8.69 4.37
CA GLY A 224 0.61 -7.99 4.97
C GLY A 224 0.19 -6.71 5.69
N LEU A 225 1.07 -6.19 6.56
CA LEU A 225 0.86 -4.94 7.31
C LEU A 225 -0.48 -4.87 8.10
N ALA A 226 -0.99 -6.01 8.54
CA ALA A 226 -2.28 -6.11 9.23
C ALA A 226 -2.13 -6.03 10.76
N ASN A 227 -3.04 -5.29 11.40
CA ASN A 227 -3.19 -5.10 12.86
C ASN A 227 -2.03 -4.39 13.58
N SER A 228 -0.78 -4.75 13.32
CA SER A 228 0.43 -4.16 13.93
C SER A 228 1.60 -4.25 12.96
N TYR A 229 2.66 -3.47 13.22
CA TYR A 229 3.88 -3.48 12.42
C TYR A 229 5.07 -3.97 13.24
N SER A 230 5.72 -5.04 12.76
CA SER A 230 6.91 -5.63 13.40
C SER A 230 8.05 -5.81 12.40
N HIS A 231 8.19 -4.85 11.48
CA HIS A 231 9.19 -4.86 10.41
C HIS A 231 9.04 -6.07 9.47
N TYR A 232 10.16 -6.69 9.08
CA TYR A 232 10.20 -7.72 8.05
C TYR A 232 10.20 -9.12 8.67
N ILE A 233 9.82 -10.10 7.84
CA ILE A 233 9.89 -11.51 8.18
C ILE A 233 10.57 -12.19 7.01
N THR A 234 11.81 -12.61 7.21
CA THR A 234 12.57 -13.40 6.24
C THR A 234 12.57 -14.86 6.63
N THR A 235 12.87 -15.74 5.67
CA THR A 235 13.25 -17.11 6.02
C THR A 235 14.53 -17.13 6.85
N TYR A 236 14.81 -18.26 7.51
CA TYR A 236 16.03 -18.48 8.30
C TYR A 236 17.29 -18.18 7.48
N GLU A 237 17.14 -18.45 6.23
CA GLU A 237 18.08 -18.54 5.16
C GLU A 237 18.43 -17.19 4.50
N GLU A 238 17.41 -16.41 4.16
CA GLU A 238 17.57 -15.01 3.76
C GLU A 238 18.08 -14.18 4.93
N TYR A 239 17.64 -14.51 6.15
CA TYR A 239 18.16 -13.91 7.37
C TYR A 239 19.68 -14.05 7.48
N GLN A 240 20.27 -15.20 7.08
CA GLN A 240 21.73 -15.40 7.12
C GLN A 240 22.49 -14.39 6.23
N GLN A 241 21.85 -13.87 5.17
CA GLN A 241 22.47 -12.89 4.28
C GLN A 241 22.58 -11.49 4.89
N GLN A 242 21.78 -11.21 5.93
CA GLN A 242 21.71 -9.91 6.61
C GLN A 242 21.66 -8.73 5.62
N ARG A 243 20.82 -8.87 4.59
CA ARG A 243 20.34 -7.73 3.79
C ARG A 243 19.34 -6.91 4.61
N TYR A 244 18.79 -5.83 4.06
CA TYR A 244 17.89 -4.94 4.79
C TYR A 244 16.74 -5.70 5.48
N GLU A 245 16.08 -6.59 4.74
CA GLU A 245 14.93 -7.38 5.21
C GLU A 245 15.37 -8.33 6.32
N GLY A 246 16.48 -9.05 6.14
CA GLY A 246 17.03 -9.98 7.14
C GLY A 246 17.50 -9.28 8.42
N ALA A 247 18.08 -8.08 8.31
CA ALA A 247 18.44 -7.25 9.45
C ALA A 247 17.22 -6.61 10.13
N SER A 248 16.10 -6.52 9.43
CA SER A 248 14.83 -6.00 9.93
C SER A 248 13.90 -7.11 10.45
N THR A 249 14.35 -8.37 10.46
CA THR A 249 13.65 -9.50 11.07
C THR A 249 13.91 -9.52 12.58
N LEU A 250 13.02 -8.84 13.33
CA LEU A 250 13.26 -8.45 14.73
C LEU A 250 13.55 -9.60 15.69
N TYR A 251 12.81 -10.70 15.59
CA TYR A 251 12.81 -11.77 16.60
C TYR A 251 13.80 -12.91 16.27
N GLY A 252 14.80 -12.61 15.44
CA GLY A 252 15.88 -13.52 15.09
C GLY A 252 15.56 -14.47 13.92
N PRO A 253 16.47 -15.42 13.63
CA PRO A 253 16.42 -16.25 12.43
C PRO A 253 15.20 -17.20 12.35
N HIS A 254 14.52 -17.44 13.48
CA HIS A 254 13.35 -18.32 13.55
C HIS A 254 12.02 -17.57 13.58
N THR A 255 12.01 -16.27 13.25
CA THR A 255 10.81 -15.45 13.22
C THR A 255 9.73 -16.03 12.30
N LEU A 256 10.08 -16.37 11.04
CA LEU A 256 9.12 -16.97 10.11
C LEU A 256 8.54 -18.28 10.64
N ALA A 257 9.39 -19.17 11.16
CA ALA A 257 8.97 -20.46 11.70
C ALA A 257 8.00 -20.29 12.87
N ALA A 258 8.21 -19.28 13.72
CA ALA A 258 7.28 -18.93 14.80
C ALA A 258 5.91 -18.47 14.26
N TYR A 259 5.88 -17.61 13.23
CA TYR A 259 4.63 -17.21 12.57
C TYR A 259 3.90 -18.42 11.99
N GLN A 260 4.61 -19.30 11.30
CA GLN A 260 4.03 -20.49 10.68
C GLN A 260 3.41 -21.42 11.73
N GLN A 261 4.13 -21.70 12.81
CA GLN A 261 3.62 -22.50 13.93
C GLN A 261 2.35 -21.87 14.53
N THR A 262 2.38 -20.57 14.86
CA THR A 262 1.27 -19.87 15.50
C THR A 262 0.02 -19.83 14.61
N PHE A 263 0.18 -19.51 13.31
CA PHE A 263 -0.96 -19.49 12.40
C PHE A 263 -1.47 -20.93 12.15
N TYR A 264 -0.59 -21.93 12.10
CA TYR A 264 -1.00 -23.32 11.92
C TYR A 264 -1.87 -23.78 13.09
N ASP A 265 -1.39 -23.59 14.32
CA ASP A 265 -2.14 -23.92 15.53
C ASP A 265 -3.49 -23.18 15.58
N SER A 266 -3.52 -21.93 15.14
CA SER A 266 -4.74 -21.12 15.06
C SER A 266 -5.71 -21.64 14.01
N SER A 267 -5.20 -22.08 12.85
CA SER A 267 -6.01 -22.65 11.77
C SER A 267 -6.65 -24.00 12.15
N LEU A 268 -5.93 -24.84 12.90
CA LEU A 268 -6.46 -26.09 13.45
C LEU A 268 -7.63 -25.83 14.40
N LYS A 269 -7.47 -24.85 15.30
CA LYS A 269 -8.50 -24.44 16.25
C LYS A 269 -9.69 -23.78 15.56
N LEU A 270 -9.46 -23.03 14.48
CA LEU A 270 -10.53 -22.51 13.62
C LEU A 270 -11.35 -23.66 13.02
N ALA A 271 -10.70 -24.66 12.42
CA ALA A 271 -11.35 -25.82 11.79
C ALA A 271 -12.19 -26.63 12.79
N ARG A 272 -11.69 -26.78 14.03
CA ARG A 272 -12.37 -27.53 15.11
C ARG A 272 -13.40 -26.71 15.88
N ASN A 273 -13.57 -25.45 15.51
CA ASN A 273 -14.40 -24.48 16.24
C ASN A 273 -13.99 -24.29 17.72
N GLU A 274 -12.69 -24.36 18.02
CA GLU A 274 -12.09 -24.21 19.36
C GLU A 274 -11.50 -22.80 19.56
N SER A 275 -11.42 -22.30 20.79
CA SER A 275 -10.75 -21.02 21.08
C SER A 275 -9.22 -21.12 20.97
N VAL A 276 -8.57 -19.99 20.69
CA VAL A 276 -7.10 -19.88 20.66
C VAL A 276 -6.63 -19.20 21.96
N PRO A 277 -5.64 -19.76 22.68
CA PRO A 277 -5.02 -19.08 23.82
C PRO A 277 -4.40 -17.76 23.38
N SER A 278 -4.45 -16.75 24.25
CA SER A 278 -3.89 -15.44 24.00
C SER A 278 -2.99 -15.01 25.15
N ASP A 279 -1.85 -14.46 24.80
CA ASP A 279 -0.97 -13.75 25.71
C ASP A 279 -1.62 -12.42 26.15
N PRO A 280 -1.05 -11.75 27.17
CA PRO A 280 -1.55 -10.45 27.62
C PRO A 280 -1.58 -9.42 26.50
N GLN A 281 -2.60 -8.57 26.52
CA GLN A 281 -2.70 -7.44 25.61
C GLN A 281 -1.48 -6.51 25.74
N PRO A 282 -0.96 -5.95 24.63
CA PRO A 282 0.12 -4.96 24.67
C PRO A 282 -0.23 -3.76 25.55
N PHE A 283 0.79 -3.20 26.19
CA PHE A 283 0.63 -2.00 27.01
C PHE A 283 0.14 -0.81 26.19
N ASP A 284 -0.78 -0.04 26.75
CA ASP A 284 -1.20 1.23 26.17
C ASP A 284 -0.09 2.29 26.32
N MET A 285 0.50 2.68 25.19
CA MET A 285 1.61 3.63 25.13
C MET A 285 1.16 5.09 24.93
N ARG A 286 -0.14 5.39 24.84
CA ARG A 286 -0.65 6.74 24.54
C ARG A 286 -0.21 7.82 25.54
N ILE A 287 0.01 7.47 26.80
CA ILE A 287 0.48 8.40 27.84
C ILE A 287 2.01 8.50 27.93
N LYS A 288 2.74 7.72 27.13
CA LYS A 288 4.21 7.63 27.12
C LYS A 288 4.84 8.12 25.81
N THR A 289 4.03 8.61 24.88
CA THR A 289 4.51 9.16 23.61
C THR A 289 4.92 10.63 23.78
N PHE A 290 6.09 10.97 23.25
CA PHE A 290 6.55 12.36 23.15
C PHE A 290 6.54 12.75 21.68
N SER A 291 5.93 13.90 21.36
CA SER A 291 6.02 14.49 20.03
C SER A 291 6.91 15.72 20.07
N PHE A 292 7.94 15.71 19.22
CA PHE A 292 8.79 16.88 18.96
C PHE A 292 8.33 17.65 17.71
N VAL A 293 7.24 17.20 17.08
CA VAL A 293 6.62 17.93 15.98
C VAL A 293 5.90 19.14 16.58
N LEU A 294 6.45 20.33 16.33
CA LEU A 294 5.85 21.57 16.83
C LEU A 294 4.43 21.74 16.26
N PRO A 295 3.49 22.27 17.06
CA PRO A 295 2.18 22.65 16.55
C PRO A 295 2.32 23.71 15.45
N PRO A 296 1.30 23.89 14.59
CA PRO A 296 1.27 25.02 13.67
C PRO A 296 1.50 26.33 14.45
N ILE A 297 2.43 27.14 13.97
CA ILE A 297 2.55 28.53 14.42
C ILE A 297 1.34 29.33 13.90
N PRO A 298 0.92 30.41 14.58
CA PRO A 298 -0.08 31.32 14.03
C PRO A 298 0.31 31.77 12.62
N ASP A 299 -0.62 31.67 11.66
CA ASP A 299 -0.34 32.08 10.29
C ASP A 299 -0.46 33.60 10.15
N GLY A 300 0.61 34.19 9.62
CA GLY A 300 0.73 35.60 9.30
C GLY A 300 0.53 35.87 7.81
N LEU A 301 0.50 37.15 7.47
CA LEU A 301 0.46 37.65 6.11
C LEU A 301 1.39 38.85 5.97
N PRO A 302 1.89 39.14 4.75
CA PRO A 302 2.51 40.44 4.48
C PRO A 302 1.56 41.60 4.80
N ILE A 303 2.14 42.76 5.08
CA ILE A 303 1.39 44.00 5.27
C ILE A 303 0.52 44.25 4.02
N ASP A 304 -0.73 44.68 4.25
CA ASP A 304 -1.74 44.95 3.22
C ASP A 304 -2.17 43.73 2.39
N LYS A 305 -2.05 42.51 2.93
CA LYS A 305 -2.58 41.28 2.33
C LYS A 305 -3.61 40.60 3.23
N ASN A 306 -4.55 39.90 2.60
CA ASN A 306 -5.54 39.04 3.23
C ASN A 306 -5.36 37.58 2.77
N PHE A 307 -5.86 36.63 3.58
CA PHE A 307 -5.93 35.24 3.15
C PHE A 307 -6.86 35.12 1.94
N GLY A 308 -6.42 34.41 0.90
CA GLY A 308 -7.11 34.32 -0.38
C GLY A 308 -6.67 35.36 -1.41
N ASP A 309 -5.84 36.35 -1.04
CA ASP A 309 -5.32 37.31 -2.01
C ASP A 309 -4.44 36.62 -3.06
N ILE A 310 -4.77 36.87 -4.33
CA ILE A 310 -4.09 36.29 -5.49
C ILE A 310 -2.66 36.83 -5.59
N ILE A 311 -1.72 35.92 -5.80
CA ILE A 311 -0.33 36.22 -6.15
C ILE A 311 -0.14 36.06 -7.65
N THR A 312 -0.61 34.93 -8.19
CA THR A 312 -0.56 34.60 -9.63
C THR A 312 -1.92 34.04 -10.03
N ASP A 313 -2.59 34.76 -10.94
CA ASP A 313 -3.86 34.32 -11.53
C ASP A 313 -3.62 33.40 -12.73
N VAL A 314 -4.66 32.70 -13.17
CA VAL A 314 -4.65 31.81 -14.34
C VAL A 314 -4.73 32.60 -15.65
N ASP A 315 -4.22 32.01 -16.73
CA ASP A 315 -4.39 32.54 -18.08
C ASP A 315 -5.84 32.33 -18.56
N SER A 316 -6.26 33.14 -19.54
CA SER A 316 -7.63 33.08 -20.05
C SER A 316 -7.93 31.84 -20.92
N THR A 317 -6.90 31.17 -21.43
CA THR A 317 -7.03 30.04 -22.35
C THR A 317 -5.89 29.05 -22.19
N TYR A 318 -6.22 27.76 -22.21
CA TYR A 318 -5.27 26.66 -22.16
C TYR A 318 -5.61 25.61 -23.24
N LYS A 319 -4.68 24.72 -23.53
CA LYS A 319 -4.84 23.58 -24.43
C LYS A 319 -4.70 22.25 -23.66
N PRO A 320 -5.25 21.15 -24.18
CA PRO A 320 -4.95 19.81 -23.66
C PRO A 320 -3.43 19.58 -23.57
N GLY A 321 -2.96 19.11 -22.41
CA GLY A 321 -1.54 18.95 -22.08
C GLY A 321 -0.88 20.15 -21.40
N ASP A 322 -1.56 21.30 -21.29
CA ASP A 322 -1.07 22.42 -20.48
C ASP A 322 -1.36 22.20 -18.98
N THR A 323 -0.58 22.86 -18.11
CA THR A 323 -0.82 22.92 -16.67
C THR A 323 -1.36 24.29 -16.28
N VAL A 324 -2.56 24.32 -15.70
CA VAL A 324 -3.13 25.52 -15.07
C VAL A 324 -2.51 25.68 -13.69
N ARG A 325 -2.01 26.87 -13.36
CA ARG A 325 -1.41 27.16 -12.05
C ARG A 325 -2.03 28.41 -11.43
N TYR A 326 -2.50 28.29 -10.20
CA TYR A 326 -3.09 29.39 -9.43
C TYR A 326 -2.42 29.49 -8.06
N ILE A 327 -2.00 30.70 -7.67
CA ILE A 327 -1.20 30.93 -6.45
C ILE A 327 -1.81 32.05 -5.63
N TRP A 328 -2.00 31.81 -4.32
CA TRP A 328 -2.53 32.81 -3.40
C TRP A 328 -1.87 32.72 -2.01
N TRP A 329 -2.09 33.75 -1.20
CA TRP A 329 -1.71 33.76 0.22
C TRP A 329 -2.67 32.88 1.03
N GLY A 330 -2.17 31.80 1.63
CA GLY A 330 -2.97 30.86 2.41
C GLY A 330 -2.35 30.50 3.76
N ALA A 331 -3.09 29.73 4.54
CA ALA A 331 -2.70 29.28 5.88
C ALA A 331 -2.09 27.87 5.86
N ASN A 332 -1.58 27.41 7.00
CA ASN A 332 -1.04 26.07 7.16
C ASN A 332 -2.16 25.01 7.06
N PRO A 333 -2.05 23.99 6.17
CA PRO A 333 -3.07 22.94 6.05
C PRO A 333 -3.17 22.06 7.30
N ARG A 334 -2.21 22.14 8.24
CA ARG A 334 -2.31 21.48 9.54
C ARG A 334 -3.33 22.12 10.50
N ASN A 335 -3.86 23.30 10.17
CA ASN A 335 -4.89 23.94 10.98
C ASN A 335 -6.24 23.24 10.85
N ASP A 336 -6.56 22.72 9.67
CA ASP A 336 -7.75 21.92 9.39
C ASP A 336 -7.41 20.96 8.25
N LEU A 337 -7.57 19.66 8.51
CA LEU A 337 -7.24 18.60 7.56
C LEU A 337 -8.24 18.48 6.42
N PHE A 338 -9.37 19.20 6.50
CA PHE A 338 -10.43 19.18 5.48
C PHE A 338 -10.94 17.76 5.20
N THR A 339 -11.04 16.92 6.24
CA THR A 339 -11.56 15.55 6.11
C THR A 339 -12.96 15.54 5.52
N GLU A 340 -13.20 14.66 4.54
CA GLU A 340 -14.43 14.60 3.71
C GLU A 340 -14.71 15.87 2.88
N LYS A 341 -13.70 16.72 2.69
CA LYS A 341 -13.72 17.92 1.84
C LYS A 341 -12.48 17.91 0.94
N SER A 342 -12.26 19.01 0.23
CA SER A 342 -11.09 19.18 -0.64
C SER A 342 -10.51 20.59 -0.47
N PHE A 343 -9.19 20.70 -0.57
CA PHE A 343 -8.46 21.97 -0.66
C PHE A 343 -8.54 22.63 -2.04
N LEU A 344 -8.95 21.89 -3.08
CA LEU A 344 -9.02 22.33 -4.46
C LEU A 344 -10.23 21.74 -5.18
N TYR A 345 -10.97 22.58 -5.90
CA TYR A 345 -12.05 22.14 -6.76
C TYR A 345 -11.84 22.71 -8.16
N VAL A 346 -11.95 21.86 -9.18
CA VAL A 346 -12.06 22.29 -10.58
C VAL A 346 -13.52 22.19 -10.97
N ASP A 347 -14.15 23.34 -11.24
CA ASP A 347 -15.53 23.40 -11.70
C ASP A 347 -15.56 23.65 -13.22
N ARG A 348 -16.47 22.97 -13.92
CA ARG A 348 -16.81 23.22 -15.33
C ARG A 348 -18.19 23.85 -15.43
N LEU A 349 -18.35 24.83 -16.32
CA LEU A 349 -19.64 25.44 -16.59
C LEU A 349 -20.46 24.55 -17.55
N LEU A 350 -21.54 23.97 -17.05
CA LEU A 350 -22.47 23.13 -17.82
C LEU A 350 -23.87 23.72 -17.72
N ASN A 351 -24.50 24.02 -18.86
CA ASN A 351 -25.87 24.58 -18.89
C ASN A 351 -26.04 25.79 -17.94
N GLN A 352 -25.10 26.74 -17.98
CA GLN A 352 -25.04 27.94 -17.13
C GLN A 352 -24.89 27.66 -15.61
N THR A 353 -24.57 26.44 -15.23
CA THR A 353 -24.35 26.03 -13.84
C THR A 353 -22.92 25.51 -13.67
N TRP A 354 -22.24 25.93 -12.61
CA TRP A 354 -20.92 25.40 -12.27
C TRP A 354 -21.06 24.04 -11.61
N VAL A 355 -20.36 23.05 -12.15
CA VAL A 355 -20.36 21.66 -11.66
C VAL A 355 -18.92 21.27 -11.38
N THR A 356 -18.63 20.82 -10.16
CA THR A 356 -17.31 20.28 -9.80
C THR A 356 -17.06 18.99 -10.59
N ILE A 357 -15.90 18.91 -11.22
CA ILE A 357 -15.47 17.75 -12.00
C ILE A 357 -14.20 17.10 -11.46
N LEU A 358 -13.38 17.86 -10.71
CA LEU A 358 -12.16 17.38 -10.06
C LEU A 358 -12.03 18.00 -8.66
N THR A 359 -11.33 17.29 -7.79
CA THR A 359 -10.99 17.60 -6.40
C THR A 359 -9.51 17.34 -6.16
N ASP A 360 -8.98 17.61 -4.97
CA ASP A 360 -7.58 17.29 -4.60
C ASP A 360 -7.27 15.80 -4.49
N ASP A 361 -8.29 14.93 -4.62
CA ASP A 361 -8.16 13.48 -4.74
C ASP A 361 -8.01 13.01 -6.21
N ASP A 362 -8.17 13.92 -7.18
CA ASP A 362 -7.93 13.63 -8.60
C ASP A 362 -6.45 13.85 -8.96
N LEU A 363 -5.87 12.86 -9.65
CA LEU A 363 -4.44 12.78 -9.99
C LEU A 363 -3.94 13.93 -10.87
N GLU A 364 -4.83 14.50 -11.67
CA GLU A 364 -4.54 15.65 -12.51
C GLU A 364 -4.39 16.93 -11.70
N THR A 365 -4.67 16.90 -10.40
CA THR A 365 -4.65 18.08 -9.55
C THR A 365 -3.62 17.95 -8.44
N HIS A 366 -2.99 19.07 -8.12
CA HIS A 366 -1.94 19.10 -7.10
C HIS A 366 -2.18 20.28 -6.16
N PHE A 367 -2.11 20.03 -4.86
CA PHE A 367 -2.13 21.05 -3.82
C PHE A 367 -0.75 21.15 -3.16
N LEU A 368 -0.12 22.31 -3.26
CA LEU A 368 1.20 22.57 -2.70
C LEU A 368 1.10 23.71 -1.68
N TRP A 369 1.61 23.47 -0.48
CA TRP A 369 1.80 24.50 0.54
C TRP A 369 3.29 24.81 0.71
N LYS A 370 3.64 26.09 0.79
CA LYS A 370 5.01 26.52 1.04
C LYS A 370 5.06 27.68 2.04
N ARG A 371 5.76 27.46 3.15
CA ARG A 371 6.12 28.52 4.12
C ARG A 371 6.94 29.61 3.42
N GLN A 372 6.56 30.85 3.66
CA GLN A 372 7.30 32.05 3.26
C GLN A 372 7.74 32.78 4.53
N PHE A 373 9.04 33.07 4.64
CA PHE A 373 9.60 33.72 5.83
C PHE A 373 9.26 32.96 7.13
N ILE A 374 8.81 33.67 8.17
CA ILE A 374 8.58 33.13 9.51
C ILE A 374 7.20 32.47 9.61
N ASP A 375 6.14 33.19 9.24
CA ASP A 375 4.74 32.86 9.53
C ASP A 375 3.79 33.02 8.33
N ASN A 376 4.25 33.53 7.19
CA ASN A 376 3.44 33.66 5.98
C ASN A 376 3.43 32.35 5.19
N SER A 377 2.42 32.08 4.35
CA SER A 377 2.49 30.95 3.42
C SER A 377 1.78 31.21 2.12
N ILE A 378 2.25 30.52 1.09
CA ILE A 378 1.60 30.48 -0.21
C ILE A 378 1.02 29.10 -0.44
N ILE A 379 -0.13 29.08 -1.09
CA ILE A 379 -0.68 27.87 -1.69
C ILE A 379 -0.51 27.99 -3.19
N THR A 380 -0.09 26.89 -3.80
CA THR A 380 -0.13 26.70 -5.25
C THR A 380 -1.03 25.52 -5.52
N VAL A 381 -2.02 25.72 -6.39
CA VAL A 381 -2.77 24.62 -6.97
C VAL A 381 -2.44 24.50 -8.43
N GLU A 382 -2.35 23.25 -8.88
CA GLU A 382 -2.08 22.92 -10.27
C GLU A 382 -3.17 21.99 -10.78
N TRP A 383 -3.54 22.17 -12.04
CA TRP A 383 -4.39 21.26 -12.78
C TRP A 383 -3.73 20.95 -14.12
N ASP A 384 -3.25 19.71 -14.27
CA ASP A 384 -2.71 19.17 -15.50
C ASP A 384 -3.84 18.74 -16.42
N ILE A 385 -4.08 19.50 -17.49
CA ILE A 385 -5.17 19.21 -18.42
C ILE A 385 -4.83 17.95 -19.21
N PRO A 386 -5.65 16.88 -19.17
CA PRO A 386 -5.38 15.65 -19.92
C PRO A 386 -5.21 15.92 -21.41
N THR A 387 -4.26 15.24 -22.06
CA THR A 387 -4.08 15.32 -23.52
C THR A 387 -5.29 14.80 -24.31
N THR A 388 -6.11 13.96 -23.68
CA THR A 388 -7.36 13.40 -24.20
C THR A 388 -8.56 14.32 -24.03
N GLN A 389 -8.41 15.45 -23.32
CA GLN A 389 -9.49 16.41 -23.10
C GLN A 389 -10.02 16.92 -24.45
N GLN A 390 -11.33 16.83 -24.64
CA GLN A 390 -11.95 17.32 -25.87
C GLN A 390 -11.78 18.85 -25.95
N THR A 391 -11.32 19.32 -27.10
CA THR A 391 -11.17 20.76 -27.37
C THR A 391 -12.54 21.40 -27.63
N GLY A 392 -12.89 22.43 -26.87
CA GLY A 392 -14.13 23.19 -27.01
C GLY A 392 -14.04 24.56 -26.31
N GLN A 393 -15.10 25.37 -26.40
CA GLN A 393 -15.24 26.63 -25.63
C GLN A 393 -15.79 26.37 -24.23
N ASP A 394 -15.32 25.32 -23.57
CA ASP A 394 -15.70 25.03 -22.20
C ASP A 394 -15.06 26.05 -21.26
N LEU A 395 -15.84 26.51 -20.27
CA LEU A 395 -15.36 27.41 -19.23
C LEU A 395 -15.12 26.63 -17.95
N TYR A 396 -13.96 26.88 -17.35
CA TYR A 396 -13.51 26.27 -16.11
C TYR A 396 -13.19 27.35 -15.08
N ARG A 397 -13.27 27.00 -13.80
CA ARG A 397 -12.70 27.80 -12.72
C ARG A 397 -12.08 26.89 -11.68
N LEU A 398 -11.03 27.38 -11.04
CA LEU A 398 -10.46 26.77 -9.86
C LEU A 398 -11.05 27.45 -8.63
N ARG A 399 -11.35 26.66 -7.60
CA ARG A 399 -11.90 27.13 -6.33
C ARG A 399 -11.14 26.48 -5.19
N HIS A 400 -10.83 27.28 -4.18
CA HIS A 400 -10.30 26.85 -2.89
C HIS A 400 -11.38 27.02 -1.83
#